data_AF-A0A7S1LRT7-F1
#
_entry.id   AF-A0A7S1LRT7-F1
#
_cell.length_a   1.000
_cell.length_b   1.000
_cell.length_c   1.000
_cell.angle_alpha   90.00
_cell.angle_beta   90.00
_cell.angle_gamma   90.00
#
_symmetry.space_group_name_H-M   'P 1'
#
loop_
_entity.id
_entity.type
_entity.pdbx_description
1 polymer ?
#
loop_
_entity_poly.entity_id
_entity_poly.type
_entity_poly.pdbx_seq_one_letter_code
_entity_poly.pdbx_strand_id
1 'polypeptide(L)'
;PVRGFYQIKEMSPVEFRLLLQIQLHPLVGSAFWSCQVRLPFHHRGVIKSHDLKCTGGSFSLTDHGQSILWNLNVRRPRGNFETNLLGELIFEAPQPADSEDGSAATRTIAMPGPGICTAASSASGPQSSLRSLSLGDLSGAAHLASGSGG
;
A
#
# COMPACT_ATOMS: atom_id res chain seq x y z
N PRO A 1 -0.45 25.04 -7.70
CA PRO A 1 1.01 25.30 -7.54
C PRO A 1 1.90 24.15 -8.03
N VAL A 2 1.42 22.90 -7.96
CA VAL A 2 2.11 21.71 -8.43
C VAL A 2 1.16 20.88 -9.28
N ARG A 3 1.65 20.32 -10.39
CA ARG A 3 0.97 19.29 -11.19
C ARG A 3 1.81 18.02 -11.09
N GLY A 4 1.17 16.90 -10.80
CA GLY A 4 1.83 15.59 -10.76
C GLY A 4 1.28 14.67 -11.84
N PHE A 5 2.14 13.83 -12.39
CA PHE A 5 1.78 12.70 -13.24
C PHE A 5 2.51 11.47 -12.74
N TYR A 6 1.82 10.36 -12.58
CA TYR A 6 2.45 9.12 -12.15
C TYR A 6 2.00 7.93 -13.01
N GLN A 7 2.91 6.98 -13.18
CA GLN A 7 2.66 5.68 -13.78
C GLN A 7 3.35 4.62 -12.94
N ILE A 8 2.63 3.54 -12.68
CA ILE A 8 3.16 2.34 -12.05
C ILE A 8 2.87 1.18 -12.98
N LYS A 9 3.90 0.38 -13.26
CA LYS A 9 3.78 -0.86 -14.02
C LYS A 9 4.23 -2.01 -13.12
N GLU A 10 3.31 -2.93 -12.84
CA GLU A 10 3.62 -4.19 -12.17
C GLU A 10 4.33 -5.13 -13.15
N MET A 11 5.53 -5.56 -12.79
CA MET A 11 6.35 -6.50 -13.56
C MET A 11 6.20 -7.93 -13.01
N SER A 12 6.10 -8.04 -11.68
CA SER A 12 5.79 -9.25 -10.93
C SER A 12 5.12 -8.87 -9.60
N PRO A 13 4.63 -9.82 -8.77
CA PRO A 13 4.00 -9.49 -7.49
C PRO A 13 4.85 -8.65 -6.52
N VAL A 14 6.18 -8.65 -6.71
CA VAL A 14 7.15 -7.94 -5.86
C VAL A 14 7.95 -6.89 -6.61
N GLU A 15 7.70 -6.66 -7.90
CA GLU A 15 8.53 -5.78 -8.74
C GLU A 15 7.67 -4.78 -9.52
N PHE A 16 7.98 -3.49 -9.37
CA PHE A 16 7.26 -2.40 -10.02
C PHE A 16 8.21 -1.43 -10.68
N ARG A 17 7.81 -0.92 -11.84
CA ARG A 17 8.41 0.27 -12.43
C ARG A 17 7.56 1.49 -12.14
N LEU A 18 8.19 2.49 -11.53
CA LEU A 18 7.63 3.78 -11.19
C LEU A 18 8.12 4.83 -12.18
N LEU A 19 7.22 5.71 -12.61
CA LEU A 19 7.50 7.02 -13.14
C LEU A 19 6.63 8.03 -12.39
N LEU A 20 7.25 8.98 -11.72
CA LEU A 20 6.59 10.12 -11.12
C LEU A 20 7.20 11.39 -11.71
N GLN A 21 6.35 12.26 -12.25
CA GLN A 21 6.72 13.56 -12.79
C GLN A 21 6.03 14.65 -11.99
N ILE A 22 6.77 15.69 -11.64
CA ILE A 22 6.28 16.85 -10.90
C ILE A 22 6.63 18.10 -11.68
N GLN A 23 5.62 18.90 -12.01
CA GLN A 23 5.73 20.19 -12.65
C GLN A 23 5.27 21.29 -11.69
N LEU A 24 6.17 22.18 -11.31
CA LEU A 24 5.82 23.36 -10.52
C LEU A 24 5.26 24.45 -11.44
N HIS A 25 4.27 25.18 -10.95
CA HIS A 25 3.72 26.30 -11.69
C HIS A 25 4.77 27.42 -11.83
N PRO A 26 4.93 28.08 -12.98
CA PRO A 26 5.96 29.11 -13.17
C PRO A 26 5.89 30.25 -12.14
N LEU A 27 4.67 30.61 -11.72
CA LEU A 27 4.44 31.66 -10.72
C LEU A 27 4.93 31.30 -9.31
N VAL A 28 5.21 30.03 -9.00
CA VAL A 28 5.76 29.65 -7.67
C VAL A 28 7.29 29.80 -7.63
N GLY A 29 7.97 30.04 -8.75
CA GLY A 29 9.42 29.92 -8.87
C GLY A 29 10.26 30.68 -7.83
N SER A 30 9.96 31.95 -7.56
CA SER A 30 10.77 32.77 -6.63
C SER A 30 10.39 32.62 -5.15
N ALA A 31 9.18 32.13 -4.85
CA ALA A 31 8.65 32.02 -3.49
C ALA A 31 8.71 30.59 -2.93
N PHE A 32 8.95 29.61 -3.79
CA PHE A 32 8.89 28.19 -3.43
C PHE A 32 10.28 27.69 -3.04
N TRP A 33 10.49 27.51 -1.73
CA TRP A 33 11.80 27.20 -1.16
C TRP A 33 12.05 25.68 -1.04
N SER A 34 11.02 24.89 -0.76
CA SER A 34 11.11 23.44 -0.67
C SER A 34 9.79 22.77 -1.07
N CYS A 35 9.92 21.55 -1.57
CA CYS A 35 8.78 20.64 -1.75
C CYS A 35 9.22 19.22 -1.44
N GLN A 36 8.41 18.53 -0.66
CA GLN A 36 8.62 17.12 -0.36
C GLN A 36 7.45 16.34 -0.91
N VAL A 37 7.77 15.25 -1.61
CA VAL A 37 6.78 14.27 -2.07
C VAL A 37 7.05 12.98 -1.33
N ARG A 38 6.04 12.47 -0.61
CA ARG A 38 6.09 11.17 0.06
C ARG A 38 5.26 10.17 -0.73
N LEU A 39 5.86 9.02 -1.07
CA LEU A 39 5.18 7.89 -1.72
C LEU A 39 5.13 6.72 -0.74
N PRO A 40 3.97 6.44 -0.12
CA PRO A 40 3.83 5.32 0.80
C PRO A 40 3.55 3.99 0.08
N PHE A 41 4.23 2.92 0.50
CA PHE A 41 4.10 1.56 -0.01
C PHE A 41 3.76 0.54 1.10
N HIS A 42 3.11 0.97 2.19
CA HIS A 42 2.78 0.09 3.33
C HIS A 42 2.04 -1.20 2.95
N HIS A 43 1.25 -1.18 1.87
CA HIS A 43 0.51 -2.34 1.37
C HIS A 43 1.36 -3.34 0.56
N ARG A 44 2.58 -2.96 0.16
CA ARG A 44 3.52 -3.83 -0.58
C ARG A 44 4.64 -4.38 0.31
N GLY A 45 4.85 -3.80 1.49
CA GLY A 45 5.91 -4.20 2.41
C GLY A 45 7.18 -3.36 2.26
N VAL A 46 8.30 -3.93 2.68
CA VAL A 46 9.61 -3.26 2.70
C VAL A 46 10.22 -3.27 1.30
N ILE A 47 10.73 -2.11 0.84
CA ILE A 47 11.54 -2.02 -0.38
C ILE A 47 12.89 -2.67 -0.10
N LYS A 48 13.15 -3.82 -0.70
CA LYS A 48 14.39 -4.59 -0.57
C LYS A 48 15.52 -3.98 -1.41
N SER A 49 15.21 -3.54 -2.62
CA SER A 49 16.19 -2.91 -3.53
C SER A 49 15.50 -2.01 -4.55
N HIS A 50 16.24 -1.07 -5.12
CA HIS A 50 15.73 -0.16 -6.13
C HIS A 50 16.86 0.36 -7.04
N ASP A 51 16.52 0.79 -8.25
CA ASP A 51 17.44 1.50 -9.16
C ASP A 51 16.98 2.95 -9.45
N LEU A 52 16.07 3.47 -8.60
CA LEU A 52 15.45 4.78 -8.73
C LEU A 52 16.46 5.91 -9.01
N LYS A 53 16.08 6.78 -9.94
CA LYS A 53 16.80 7.98 -10.35
C LYS A 53 15.86 9.17 -10.34
N CYS A 54 16.34 10.30 -9.82
CA CYS A 54 15.62 11.57 -9.91
C CYS A 54 16.39 12.57 -10.79
N THR A 55 15.68 13.33 -11.63
CA THR A 55 16.28 14.41 -12.43
C THR A 55 16.46 15.70 -11.64
N GLY A 56 15.89 15.79 -10.44
CA GLY A 56 15.98 16.95 -9.58
C GLY A 56 15.78 16.57 -8.11
N GLY A 57 16.47 17.29 -7.24
CA GLY A 57 16.44 17.03 -5.81
C GLY A 57 17.21 15.77 -5.40
N SER A 58 16.82 15.19 -4.26
CA SER A 58 17.34 13.93 -3.74
C SER A 58 16.19 13.13 -3.13
N PHE A 59 16.31 11.81 -3.09
CA PHE A 59 15.33 10.96 -2.41
C PHE A 59 16.00 10.08 -1.37
N SER A 60 15.19 9.57 -0.45
CA SER A 60 15.58 8.64 0.60
C SER A 60 14.44 7.68 0.88
N LEU A 61 14.77 6.46 1.30
CA LEU A 61 13.78 5.55 1.88
C LEU A 61 13.51 5.96 3.34
N THR A 62 12.26 5.87 3.75
CA THR A 62 11.74 6.27 5.06
C THR A 62 10.76 5.20 5.56
N ASP A 63 10.26 5.34 6.78
CA ASP A 63 9.29 4.42 7.39
C ASP A 63 9.76 2.95 7.31
N HIS A 64 11.00 2.71 7.75
CA HIS A 64 11.65 1.39 7.68
C HIS A 64 11.69 0.77 6.27
N GLY A 65 11.85 1.61 5.24
CA GLY A 65 11.93 1.16 3.85
C GLY A 65 10.57 1.00 3.18
N GLN A 66 9.47 1.45 3.80
CA GLN A 66 8.12 1.34 3.24
C GLN A 66 7.63 2.61 2.56
N SER A 67 8.43 3.68 2.55
CA SER A 67 8.08 4.95 1.92
C SER A 67 9.27 5.59 1.22
N ILE A 68 9.03 6.25 0.09
CA ILE A 68 10.03 7.13 -0.54
C ILE A 68 9.72 8.56 -0.13
N LEU A 69 10.72 9.28 0.39
CA LEU A 69 10.67 10.73 0.58
C LEU A 69 11.56 11.39 -0.48
N TRP A 70 10.93 12.13 -1.40
CA TRP A 70 11.62 12.87 -2.45
C TRP A 70 11.64 14.36 -2.12
N ASN A 71 12.83 14.88 -1.87
CA ASN A 71 13.11 16.27 -1.55
C ASN A 71 13.45 17.05 -2.83
N LEU A 72 12.52 17.89 -3.28
CA LEU A 72 12.68 18.78 -4.40
C LEU A 72 13.30 20.11 -3.92
N ASN A 73 14.61 20.27 -4.14
CA ASN A 73 15.30 21.54 -3.91
C ASN A 73 15.07 22.46 -5.11
N VAL A 74 14.46 23.62 -4.86
CA VAL A 74 13.89 24.50 -5.91
C VAL A 74 14.85 25.65 -6.27
N ARG A 75 16.16 25.49 -6.04
CA ARG A 75 17.14 26.41 -6.65
C ARG A 75 17.42 25.94 -8.08
N ARG A 76 16.46 26.15 -8.99
CA ARG A 76 16.61 25.77 -10.40
C ARG A 76 16.88 26.99 -11.29
N PRO A 77 17.75 26.84 -12.32
CA PRO A 77 17.87 27.84 -13.37
C PRO A 77 16.51 28.13 -14.02
N ARG A 78 16.31 29.38 -14.46
CA ARG A 78 15.06 29.80 -15.11
C ARG A 78 14.72 28.87 -16.28
N GLY A 79 13.48 28.36 -16.32
CA GLY A 79 12.91 27.74 -17.52
C GLY A 79 12.43 26.30 -17.34
N ASN A 80 13.01 25.49 -16.45
CA ASN A 80 12.52 24.12 -16.23
C ASN A 80 12.01 23.91 -14.81
N PHE A 81 10.69 23.80 -14.69
CA PHE A 81 9.96 23.50 -13.45
C PHE A 81 9.48 22.04 -13.37
N GLU A 82 9.89 21.20 -14.31
CA GLU A 82 9.55 19.78 -14.36
C GLU A 82 10.70 18.91 -13.86
N THR A 83 10.40 17.90 -13.06
CA THR A 83 11.37 16.94 -12.53
C THR A 83 10.72 15.59 -12.36
N ASN A 84 11.52 14.53 -12.46
CA ASN A 84 11.05 13.16 -12.52
C ASN A 84 11.78 12.31 -11.49
N LEU A 85 11.08 11.34 -10.91
CA LEU A 85 11.61 10.21 -10.15
C LEU A 85 11.13 8.94 -10.86
N LEU A 86 12.06 8.12 -11.33
CA LEU A 86 11.73 6.92 -12.09
C LEU A 86 12.69 5.78 -11.81
N GLY A 87 12.22 4.55 -12.03
CA GLY A 87 13.01 3.34 -11.89
C GLY A 87 12.17 2.19 -11.37
N GLU A 88 12.85 1.17 -10.91
CA GLU A 88 12.34 -0.10 -10.46
C GLU A 88 12.44 -0.19 -8.93
N LEU A 89 11.41 -0.81 -8.36
CA LEU A 89 11.25 -1.08 -6.94
C LEU A 89 11.02 -2.58 -6.78
N ILE A 90 11.87 -3.21 -5.97
CA ILE A 90 11.73 -4.62 -5.60
C ILE A 90 11.39 -4.68 -4.12
N PHE A 91 10.26 -5.30 -3.81
CA PHE A 91 9.75 -5.47 -2.46
C PHE A 91 10.16 -6.83 -1.88
N GLU A 92 10.17 -6.91 -0.56
CA GLU A 92 10.30 -8.19 0.13
C GLU A 92 9.07 -9.07 -0.13
N ALA A 93 9.29 -10.35 -0.45
CA ALA A 93 8.20 -11.28 -0.68
C ALA A 93 7.42 -11.52 0.62
N PRO A 94 6.08 -11.64 0.56
CA PRO A 94 5.32 -12.11 1.70
C PRO A 94 5.85 -13.48 2.13
N GLN A 95 6.29 -13.60 3.39
CA GLN A 95 6.64 -14.89 3.96
C GLN A 95 5.40 -15.78 3.93
N PRO A 96 5.47 -17.01 3.39
CA PRO A 96 4.41 -17.98 3.59
C PRO A 96 4.31 -18.18 5.10
N ALA A 97 3.14 -17.92 5.68
CA ALA A 97 2.90 -18.28 7.07
C ALA A 97 3.14 -19.79 7.18
N ASP A 98 4.17 -20.19 7.93
CA ASP A 98 4.47 -21.58 8.19
C ASP A 98 3.20 -22.24 8.72
N SER A 99 2.56 -23.02 7.85
CA SER A 99 1.43 -23.87 8.21
C SER A 99 2.02 -25.14 8.80
N GLU A 100 2.66 -25.02 9.96
CA GLU A 100 2.86 -26.13 10.87
C GLU A 100 1.47 -26.52 11.42
N ASP A 101 0.89 -27.60 10.90
CA ASP A 101 0.86 -28.85 11.66
C ASP A 101 0.30 -29.99 10.78
N GLY A 102 1.19 -30.89 10.41
CA GLY A 102 0.85 -32.15 9.77
C GLY A 102 1.69 -33.25 10.42
N SER A 103 1.17 -33.89 11.46
CA SER A 103 1.58 -35.26 11.79
C SER A 103 0.54 -35.99 12.63
N ALA A 104 0.05 -37.07 12.05
CA ALA A 104 -0.89 -38.00 12.64
C ALA A 104 -0.30 -38.75 13.85
N ALA A 105 -1.07 -38.85 14.93
CA ALA A 105 -0.93 -39.92 15.90
C ALA A 105 -2.31 -40.57 16.15
N THR A 106 -2.60 -41.56 15.32
CA THR A 106 -3.59 -42.62 15.59
C THR A 106 -3.36 -43.18 17.00
N ARG A 107 -4.30 -42.94 17.92
CA ARG A 107 -4.39 -43.70 19.18
C ARG A 107 -5.71 -44.44 19.22
N THR A 108 -5.69 -45.66 18.67
CA THR A 108 -6.64 -46.72 18.99
C THR A 108 -6.19 -47.37 20.29
N ILE A 109 -6.89 -47.15 21.41
CA ILE A 109 -6.91 -48.09 22.55
C ILE A 109 -8.34 -48.16 23.11
N ALA A 110 -8.77 -49.39 23.35
CA ALA A 110 -10.11 -49.89 23.59
C ALA A 110 -10.81 -49.46 24.90
N MET A 111 -12.15 -49.52 24.89
CA MET A 111 -13.00 -49.62 26.09
C MET A 111 -12.96 -51.04 26.68
N PRO A 112 -13.21 -51.22 28.00
CA PRO A 112 -14.59 -51.52 28.45
C PRO A 112 -14.98 -50.96 29.85
N GLY A 113 -16.28 -50.76 30.06
CA GLY A 113 -16.92 -50.93 31.38
C GLY A 113 -17.59 -49.70 32.02
N PRO A 114 -18.86 -49.80 32.50
CA PRO A 114 -19.70 -48.66 32.86
C PRO A 114 -19.56 -48.23 34.33
N GLY A 115 -19.58 -46.91 34.57
CA GLY A 115 -19.59 -46.29 35.89
C GLY A 115 -20.51 -45.07 35.87
N ILE A 116 -21.35 -44.98 36.89
CA ILE A 116 -22.59 -44.20 36.97
C ILE A 116 -22.34 -42.68 37.01
N CYS A 117 -23.31 -41.98 36.44
CA CYS A 117 -23.53 -40.54 36.24
C CYS A 117 -23.50 -39.65 37.51
N THR A 118 -23.01 -38.40 37.38
CA THR A 118 -23.70 -37.19 37.90
C THR A 118 -23.23 -35.89 37.20
N ALA A 119 -24.20 -35.16 36.62
CA ALA A 119 -24.31 -33.74 36.19
C ALA A 119 -23.08 -32.98 35.59
N ALA A 120 -23.08 -32.47 34.34
CA ALA A 120 -23.97 -31.50 33.66
C ALA A 120 -23.86 -30.07 34.27
N SER A 121 -23.54 -28.95 33.59
CA SER A 121 -23.42 -28.62 32.15
C SER A 121 -22.69 -27.28 31.94
N SER A 122 -22.05 -27.12 30.77
CA SER A 122 -22.10 -25.98 29.79
C SER A 122 -21.99 -24.53 30.29
N ALA A 123 -21.35 -23.56 29.62
CA ALA A 123 -20.98 -23.27 28.24
C ALA A 123 -19.86 -22.19 28.31
N SER A 124 -19.13 -21.74 27.30
CA SER A 124 -19.43 -21.44 25.89
C SER A 124 -18.11 -21.11 25.18
N GLY A 125 -18.02 -21.46 23.89
CA GLY A 125 -16.80 -21.42 23.08
C GLY A 125 -16.27 -20.05 22.63
N PRO A 126 -15.32 -20.07 21.66
CA PRO A 126 -14.52 -18.93 21.23
C PRO A 126 -15.19 -18.18 20.07
N GLN A 127 -14.96 -16.87 19.92
CA GLN A 127 -15.26 -16.18 18.66
C GLN A 127 -14.18 -15.19 18.23
N SER A 128 -13.62 -15.53 17.07
CA SER A 128 -12.92 -14.73 16.10
C SER A 128 -13.73 -13.51 15.65
N SER A 129 -13.10 -12.34 15.56
CA SER A 129 -13.69 -11.17 14.92
C SER A 129 -13.12 -11.02 13.51
N LEU A 130 -13.74 -11.72 12.56
CA LEU A 130 -13.64 -11.45 11.13
C LEU A 130 -14.45 -10.18 10.83
N ARG A 131 -13.78 -9.09 10.43
CA ARG A 131 -14.46 -7.95 9.80
C ARG A 131 -14.64 -8.23 8.32
N SER A 132 -15.86 -8.64 7.99
CA SER A 132 -16.42 -8.63 6.63
C SER A 132 -16.52 -7.19 6.12
N LEU A 133 -15.93 -6.90 4.97
CA LEU A 133 -16.25 -5.71 4.18
C LEU A 133 -17.24 -6.14 3.10
N SER A 134 -18.50 -5.77 3.28
CA SER A 134 -19.56 -5.95 2.30
C SER A 134 -19.34 -5.02 1.11
N LEU A 135 -19.21 -5.62 -0.06
CA LEU A 135 -19.34 -4.99 -1.36
C LEU A 135 -20.80 -4.51 -1.52
N GLY A 136 -21.02 -3.20 -1.41
CA GLY A 136 -22.30 -2.58 -1.75
C GLY A 136 -22.30 -2.20 -3.23
N ASP A 137 -23.09 -2.92 -4.01
CA ASP A 137 -23.33 -2.64 -5.42
C ASP A 137 -24.52 -1.69 -5.61
N LEU A 138 -24.36 -0.83 -6.61
CA LEU A 138 -25.37 -0.15 -7.46
C LEU A 138 -26.37 0.87 -6.89
N SER A 139 -26.28 2.07 -7.50
CA SER A 139 -27.35 2.72 -8.29
C SER A 139 -27.74 4.12 -7.81
N GLY A 140 -27.72 5.09 -8.74
CA GLY A 140 -28.67 6.20 -8.66
C GLY A 140 -28.19 7.57 -9.15
N ALA A 141 -28.73 7.95 -10.31
CA ALA A 141 -29.10 9.31 -10.73
C ALA A 141 -28.00 10.26 -11.25
N ALA A 142 -27.84 10.22 -12.58
CA ALA A 142 -27.65 11.43 -13.38
C ALA A 142 -28.89 12.33 -13.24
N HIS A 143 -28.69 13.63 -12.99
CA HIS A 143 -29.69 14.64 -13.31
C HIS A 143 -29.01 15.85 -13.97
N LEU A 144 -29.47 16.12 -15.18
CA LEU A 144 -29.20 17.31 -15.96
C LEU A 144 -29.64 18.56 -15.19
N ALA A 145 -28.82 19.60 -15.24
CA ALA A 145 -29.26 20.97 -15.04
C ALA A 145 -28.63 21.84 -16.13
N SER A 146 -29.45 22.14 -17.14
CA SER A 146 -29.27 23.25 -18.08
C SER A 146 -29.36 24.56 -17.29
N GLY A 147 -28.38 25.44 -17.48
CA GLY A 147 -28.36 26.78 -16.92
C GLY A 147 -28.07 27.79 -18.03
N SER A 148 -29.10 28.14 -18.77
CA SER A 148 -29.16 29.30 -19.67
C SER A 148 -29.78 30.47 -18.92
N GLY A 149 -29.14 31.65 -18.95
CA GLY A 149 -29.80 32.91 -18.58
C GLY A 149 -28.81 34.01 -18.20
N GLY A 150 -28.70 35.02 -19.08
CA GLY A 150 -28.01 36.28 -18.83
C GLY A 150 -27.25 36.78 -20.05
#